data_AF-A0A7X7AUJ8-F1
#
_entry.id   AF-A0A7X7AUJ8-F1
#
_cell.length_a   1.000
_cell.length_b   1.000
_cell.length_c   1.000
_cell.angle_alpha   90.00
_cell.angle_beta   90.00
_cell.angle_gamma   90.00
#
_symmetry.space_group_name_H-M   'P 1'
#
loop_
_entity.id
_entity.type
_entity.pdbx_description
1 polymer ?
#
loop_
_entity_poly.entity_id
_entity_poly.type
_entity_poly.pdbx_seq_one_letter_code
_entity_poly.pdbx_strand_id
1 'polypeptide(L)'
;MKLTEKSSEVFNYVKENGARVSVEEICKATGRESRSINANVNDLVKKGLVERDKVTVEGADKPVTYVVLTEDGKAFAPTEDAE
;
A
#
# COMPACT_ATOMS: atom_id res chain seq x y z
N MET A 1 7.78 -9.02 -12.25
CA MET A 1 6.83 -7.90 -12.51
C MET A 1 7.49 -6.62 -12.06
N LYS A 2 7.51 -5.55 -12.89
CA LYS A 2 8.09 -4.25 -12.49
C LYS A 2 7.01 -3.36 -11.86
N LEU A 3 7.36 -2.73 -10.74
CA LEU A 3 6.56 -1.68 -10.12
C LEU A 3 7.07 -0.32 -10.62
N THR A 4 6.17 0.65 -10.78
CA THR A 4 6.59 2.04 -10.96
C THR A 4 7.23 2.54 -9.66
N GLU A 5 8.11 3.54 -9.72
CA GLU A 5 8.75 4.13 -8.53
C GLU A 5 7.73 4.47 -7.42
N LYS A 6 6.61 5.08 -7.81
CA LYS A 6 5.53 5.45 -6.89
C LYS A 6 4.77 4.25 -6.31
N SER A 7 4.66 3.14 -7.06
CA SER A 7 4.06 1.90 -6.53
C SER A 7 5.06 1.16 -5.64
N SER A 8 6.36 1.18 -5.98
CA SER A 8 7.45 0.63 -5.16
C SER A 8 7.54 1.35 -3.82
N GLU A 9 7.50 2.68 -3.81
CA GLU A 9 7.48 3.49 -2.58
C GLU A 9 6.34 3.06 -1.64
N VAL A 10 5.11 3.00 -2.15
CA VAL A 10 3.93 2.58 -1.37
C VAL A 10 4.06 1.14 -0.88
N PHE A 11 4.50 0.23 -1.75
CA PHE A 11 4.66 -1.18 -1.42
C PHE A 11 5.74 -1.41 -0.35
N ASN A 12 6.91 -0.79 -0.53
CA ASN A 12 8.03 -0.88 0.42
C ASN A 12 7.63 -0.33 1.78
N TYR A 13 6.95 0.83 1.81
CA TYR A 13 6.45 1.38 3.06
C TYR A 13 5.52 0.40 3.80
N VAL A 14 4.57 -0.23 3.10
CA VAL A 14 3.68 -1.24 3.72
C VAL A 14 4.50 -2.43 4.24
N LYS A 15 5.51 -2.89 3.49
CA LYS A 15 6.36 -4.02 3.84
C LYS A 15 7.22 -3.75 5.07
N GLU A 16 7.81 -2.57 5.16
CA GLU A 16 8.69 -2.17 6.25
C GLU A 16 7.92 -1.82 7.53
N ASN A 17 6.65 -1.46 7.43
CA ASN A 17 5.80 -1.03 8.55
C ASN A 17 4.79 -2.12 8.98
N GLY A 18 5.24 -3.38 9.06
CA GLY A 18 4.44 -4.46 9.65
C GLY A 18 3.43 -5.13 8.72
N ALA A 19 3.57 -4.95 7.40
CA ALA A 19 2.73 -5.57 6.36
C ALA A 19 1.23 -5.21 6.43
N ARG A 20 0.84 -4.26 7.27
CA ARG A 20 -0.52 -3.71 7.40
C ARG A 20 -0.45 -2.27 7.89
N VAL A 21 -0.77 -1.32 7.03
CA VAL A 21 -0.76 0.13 7.34
C VAL A 21 -1.98 0.82 6.77
N SER A 22 -2.46 1.88 7.43
CA SER A 22 -3.58 2.67 6.91
C SER A 22 -3.15 3.54 5.72
N VAL A 23 -4.08 3.83 4.81
CA VAL A 23 -3.84 4.78 3.72
C VAL A 23 -3.44 6.16 4.26
N GLU A 24 -3.99 6.54 5.42
CA GLU A 24 -3.66 7.82 6.06
C GLU A 24 -2.19 7.87 6.52
N GLU A 25 -1.67 6.78 7.10
CA GLU A 25 -0.25 6.68 7.48
C GLU A 25 0.67 6.78 6.26
N ILE A 26 0.33 6.07 5.17
CA ILE A 26 1.09 6.17 3.92
C ILE A 26 1.08 7.62 3.42
N CYS A 27 -0.08 8.28 3.40
CA CYS A 27 -0.19 9.69 3.00
C CYS A 27 0.70 10.61 3.85
N LYS A 28 0.72 10.41 5.18
CA LYS A 28 1.56 11.18 6.10
C LYS A 28 3.04 10.95 5.86
N ALA A 29 3.44 9.70 5.61
CA ALA A 29 4.83 9.35 5.38
C ALA A 29 5.37 9.85 4.04
N THR A 30 4.58 9.75 2.97
CA THR A 30 5.02 10.15 1.62
C THR A 30 4.70 11.62 1.30
N GLY A 31 3.88 12.29 2.12
CA GLY A 31 3.38 13.65 1.83
C GLY A 31 2.46 13.71 0.61
N ARG A 32 1.80 12.61 0.24
CA ARG A 32 0.99 12.48 -0.98
C ARG A 32 -0.49 12.40 -0.65
N GLU A 33 -1.32 12.94 -1.53
CA GLU A 33 -2.77 12.89 -1.36
C GLU A 33 -3.32 11.46 -1.44
N SER A 34 -4.38 11.21 -0.65
CA SER A 34 -5.06 9.91 -0.57
C SER A 34 -5.55 9.41 -1.93
N ARG A 35 -5.95 10.29 -2.84
CA ARG A 35 -6.33 9.91 -4.21
C ARG A 35 -5.16 9.29 -4.99
N SER A 36 -3.96 9.86 -4.85
CA SER A 36 -2.75 9.35 -5.49
C SER A 36 -2.32 8.02 -4.89
N ILE A 37 -2.31 7.92 -3.55
CA ILE A 37 -2.00 6.66 -2.85
C ILE A 37 -2.97 5.56 -3.25
N ASN A 38 -4.28 5.82 -3.26
CA ASN A 38 -5.28 4.84 -3.67
C ASN A 38 -5.11 4.37 -5.12
N ALA A 39 -4.61 5.22 -6.03
CA ALA A 39 -4.30 4.80 -7.40
C ALA A 39 -3.19 3.74 -7.42
N ASN A 40 -2.11 3.96 -6.66
CA ASN A 40 -1.02 2.99 -6.52
C ASN A 40 -1.44 1.73 -5.77
N VAL A 41 -2.24 1.86 -4.71
CA VAL A 41 -2.80 0.70 -3.98
C VAL A 41 -3.66 -0.15 -4.91
N ASN A 42 -4.54 0.47 -5.72
CA ASN A 42 -5.34 -0.29 -6.70
C ASN A 42 -4.48 -1.01 -7.74
N ASP A 43 -3.37 -0.42 -8.18
CA ASP A 43 -2.40 -1.08 -9.04
C ASP A 43 -1.80 -2.30 -8.34
N LEU A 44 -1.33 -2.16 -7.11
CA LEU A 44 -0.78 -3.28 -6.31
C LEU A 44 -1.82 -4.39 -6.04
N VAL A 45 -3.09 -4.03 -5.83
CA VAL A 45 -4.20 -5.00 -5.69
C VAL A 45 -4.40 -5.79 -6.97
N LYS A 46 -4.41 -5.13 -8.14
CA LYS A 46 -4.52 -5.81 -9.44
C LYS A 46 -3.35 -6.76 -9.71
N LYS A 47 -2.21 -6.50 -9.08
CA LYS A 47 -0.99 -7.31 -9.16
C LYS A 47 -0.97 -8.45 -8.14
N GLY A 48 -1.98 -8.56 -7.26
CA GLY A 48 -2.07 -9.58 -6.21
C GLY A 48 -1.09 -9.40 -5.05
N LEU A 49 -0.43 -8.24 -4.95
CA LEU A 49 0.62 -7.99 -3.96
C LEU A 49 0.06 -7.47 -2.63
N VAL A 50 -1.09 -6.79 -2.67
CA VAL A 50 -1.74 -6.23 -1.50
C VAL A 50 -3.25 -6.40 -1.57
N GLU A 51 -3.90 -6.33 -0.42
CA GLU A 51 -5.34 -6.28 -0.26
C GLU A 51 -5.75 -5.04 0.53
N ARG A 52 -7.01 -4.63 0.36
CA ARG A 52 -7.59 -3.51 1.08
C ARG A 52 -8.55 -4.02 2.14
N ASP A 53 -8.22 -3.76 3.38
CA ASP A 53 -9.06 -4.05 4.53
C ASP A 53 -9.76 -2.75 4.99
N LYS A 54 -11.08 -2.71 4.86
CA LYS A 54 -11.88 -1.54 5.26
C LYS A 54 -12.50 -1.80 6.62
N VAL A 55 -11.99 -1.10 7.63
CA VAL A 55 -12.45 -1.22 9.01
C VAL A 55 -13.33 -0.02 9.34
N THR A 56 -14.60 -0.29 9.67
CA THR A 56 -15.49 0.73 10.22
C THR A 56 -15.15 0.88 11.70
N VAL A 57 -14.77 2.10 12.10
CA VAL A 57 -14.43 2.41 13.49
C VAL A 57 -15.60 3.17 14.10
N GLU A 58 -16.04 2.76 15.29
CA GLU A 58 -17.11 3.43 16.01
C GLU A 58 -16.71 4.88 16.31
N GLY A 59 -17.52 5.85 15.84
CA GLY A 59 -17.21 7.28 15.96
C GLY A 59 -16.48 7.90 14.75
N ALA A 60 -16.18 7.14 13.70
CA ALA A 60 -15.65 7.68 12.44
C ALA A 60 -16.73 7.70 11.34
N ASP A 61 -16.91 8.84 10.68
CA ASP A 61 -17.86 8.99 9.56
C ASP A 61 -17.50 8.15 8.33
N LYS A 62 -16.23 7.73 8.21
CA LYS A 62 -15.72 6.96 7.07
C LYS A 62 -14.88 5.78 7.56
N PRO A 63 -14.97 4.63 6.88
CA PRO A 63 -14.14 3.47 7.21
C PRO A 63 -12.66 3.80 6.95
N VAL A 64 -11.81 3.35 7.87
CA VAL A 64 -10.36 3.39 7.70
C VAL A 64 -9.98 2.30 6.71
N THR A 65 -9.25 2.67 5.67
CA THR A 65 -8.74 1.71 4.69
C THR A 65 -7.31 1.35 5.04
N TYR A 66 -7.07 0.08 5.32
CA TYR A 66 -5.76 -0.52 5.53
C TYR A 66 -5.30 -1.22 4.25
N VAL A 67 -4.01 -1.11 3.98
CA VAL A 67 -3.30 -1.83 2.92
C VAL A 67 -2.53 -2.95 3.60
N VAL A 68 -2.82 -4.20 3.19
CA VAL A 68 -2.25 -5.41 3.78
C VAL A 68 -1.47 -6.16 2.72
N LEU A 69 -0.24 -6.61 3.00
CA LEU A 69 0.46 -7.48 2.06
C LEU A 69 -0.18 -8.87 2.03
N THR A 70 -0.40 -9.38 0.82
CA THR A 70 -0.72 -10.80 0.60
C THR A 70 0.51 -11.67 0.86
N GLU A 71 0.34 -12.99 0.82
CA GLU A 71 1.46 -13.93 0.86
C GLU A 71 2.45 -13.66 -0.28
N ASP A 72 1.93 -13.46 -1.49
CA ASP A 72 2.72 -13.08 -2.68
C ASP A 72 3.44 -11.74 -2.46
N GLY A 73 2.77 -10.74 -1.87
CA GLY A 73 3.38 -9.46 -1.52
C GLY A 73 4.52 -9.61 -0.52
N LYS A 74 4.39 -10.46 0.50
CA LYS A 74 5.46 -10.69 1.46
C LYS A 74 6.68 -11.35 0.82
N ALA A 75 6.45 -12.31 -0.07
CA ALA A 75 7.49 -12.99 -0.84
C ALA A 75 8.09 -12.12 -1.96
N PHE A 76 7.35 -11.11 -2.42
CA PHE A 76 7.79 -10.20 -3.48
C PHE A 76 8.92 -9.29 -2.96
N ALA A 77 10.11 -9.50 -3.51
CA ALA A 77 11.21 -8.55 -3.43
C ALA A 77 11.19 -7.70 -4.71
N PRO A 78 10.82 -6.41 -4.65
CA PRO A 78 11.06 -5.52 -5.77
C PRO A 78 12.57 -5.47 -5.95
N THR A 79 13.10 -6.15 -6.96
CA THR A 79 14.50 -5.97 -7.33
C THR A 79 14.64 -4.53 -7.77
N GLU A 80 15.52 -3.80 -7.09
CA GLU A 80 16.15 -2.61 -7.66
C GLU A 80 16.94 -3.10 -8.85
N ASP A 81 16.29 -3.22 -10.01
CA ASP A 81 17.01 -3.27 -11.28
C ASP A 81 17.65 -1.89 -11.45
N ALA A 82 18.84 -1.77 -10.89
CA ALA A 82 19.84 -0.80 -11.26
C ALA A 82 20.23 -1.06 -12.71
N GLU A 83 19.57 -0.40 -13.65
CA GLU A 83 20.09 -0.09 -14.99
C GLU A 83 19.59 1.29 -15.45
#